data_AF-A0A2T5BHD0-F1
#
_entry.id   AF-A0A2T5BHD0-F1
#
_cell.length_a   1.000
_cell.length_b   1.000
_cell.length_c   1.000
_cell.angle_alpha   90.00
_cell.angle_beta   90.00
_cell.angle_gamma   90.00
#
_symmetry.space_group_name_H-M   'P 1'
#
loop_
_entity.id
_entity.type
_entity.pdbx_description
1 polymer ?
#
loop_
_entity_poly.entity_id
_entity_poly.type
_entity_poly.pdbx_seq_one_letter_code
_entity_poly.pdbx_strand_id
1 'polypeptide(L)'
;MRLHGMLAGHFFPVHDAFGNRGAVVWSGQANTLSYGDRLELQMVSIQIFNRLAEIGAAWKTGQVVLTERETECLRWTAAGKTSVEIAEILGLSEHTVNHYLNQVTRKLTAVNRTQAVVKAIRRGLIA
;
A
#
# COMPACT_ATOMS: atom_id res chain seq x y z
N MET A 1 1.60 9.81 -32.64
CA MET A 1 1.41 11.06 -31.87
C MET A 1 1.06 12.26 -32.76
N ARG A 2 1.88 12.67 -33.74
CA ARG A 2 1.56 13.82 -34.62
C ARG A 2 0.26 13.69 -35.45
N LEU A 3 -0.11 12.46 -35.83
CA LEU A 3 -1.34 12.19 -36.60
C LEU A 3 -2.65 12.36 -35.81
N HIS A 4 -2.61 12.64 -34.50
CA HIS A 4 -3.80 12.82 -33.65
C HIS A 4 -3.84 14.19 -32.98
N GLY A 5 -3.14 15.19 -33.55
CA GLY A 5 -3.15 16.56 -33.01
C GLY A 5 -2.35 16.76 -31.72
N MET A 6 -1.58 15.76 -31.25
CA MET A 6 -0.62 15.93 -30.15
C MET A 6 0.71 16.39 -30.74
N LEU A 7 1.02 17.67 -30.57
CA LEU A 7 2.18 18.34 -31.17
C LEU A 7 3.40 18.34 -30.22
N ALA A 8 3.16 18.31 -28.90
CA ALA A 8 4.21 18.20 -27.88
C ALA A 8 3.76 17.38 -26.65
N GLY A 9 4.74 16.80 -25.96
CA GLY A 9 4.58 16.11 -24.68
C GLY A 9 5.54 16.68 -23.65
N HIS A 10 5.01 17.07 -22.49
CA HIS A 10 5.78 17.60 -21.37
C HIS A 10 5.86 16.56 -20.25
N PHE A 11 7.08 16.29 -19.80
CA PHE A 11 7.40 15.28 -18.80
C PHE A 11 7.63 15.94 -17.43
N PHE A 12 6.94 15.45 -16.41
CA PHE A 12 7.05 15.94 -15.04
C PHE A 12 7.45 14.78 -14.12
N PRO A 13 8.65 14.82 -13.51
CA PRO A 13 9.08 13.81 -12.57
C PRO A 13 8.27 13.93 -11.27
N VAL A 14 7.85 12.79 -10.75
CA VAL A 14 7.03 12.71 -9.53
C VAL A 14 7.51 11.58 -8.64
N HIS A 15 7.29 11.73 -7.34
CA HIS A 15 7.53 10.70 -6.35
C HIS A 15 6.51 10.83 -5.22
N ASP A 16 6.24 9.72 -4.53
CA ASP A 16 5.36 9.70 -3.36
C ASP A 16 6.17 9.62 -2.04
N ALA A 17 5.46 9.69 -0.92
CA ALA A 17 6.05 9.60 0.42
C ALA A 17 6.70 8.24 0.73
N PHE A 18 6.39 7.20 -0.05
CA PHE A 18 6.96 5.86 0.10
C PHE A 18 8.19 5.64 -0.78
N GLY A 19 8.60 6.66 -1.52
CA GLY A 19 9.77 6.62 -2.40
C GLY A 19 9.50 5.97 -3.76
N ASN A 20 8.23 5.70 -4.11
CA ASN A 20 7.89 5.29 -5.47
C ASN A 20 8.14 6.48 -6.40
N ARG A 21 8.71 6.22 -7.57
CA ARG A 21 9.09 7.24 -8.55
C ARG A 21 8.38 6.96 -9.86
N GLY A 22 7.97 8.02 -10.53
CA GLY A 22 7.35 7.93 -11.83
C GLY A 22 7.41 9.25 -12.57
N ALA A 23 6.63 9.32 -13.62
CA ALA A 23 6.46 10.52 -14.38
C ALA A 23 5.02 10.67 -14.82
N VAL A 24 4.52 11.90 -14.80
CA VAL A 24 3.27 12.26 -15.46
C VAL A 24 3.63 12.96 -16.76
N VAL A 25 3.01 12.51 -17.85
CA VAL A 25 3.21 13.07 -19.19
C VAL A 25 1.93 13.77 -19.61
N TRP A 26 2.03 15.07 -19.86
CA TRP A 26 0.94 15.87 -20.42
C TRP A 26 1.20 16.04 -21.91
N SER A 27 0.25 15.63 -22.75
CA SER A 27 0.32 15.82 -24.20
C SER A 27 -0.74 16.82 -24.66
N GLY A 28 -0.37 17.69 -25.61
CA GLY A 28 -1.26 18.73 -26.10
C GLY A 28 -0.76 19.39 -27.39
N GLN A 29 -1.50 20.42 -27.82
CA GLN A 29 -1.16 21.21 -29.01
C GLN A 29 -0.15 22.33 -28.72
N ALA A 30 -0.02 22.75 -27.46
CA ALA A 30 0.95 23.77 -27.07
C ALA A 30 2.37 23.20 -27.14
N ASN A 31 3.23 23.80 -27.97
CA ASN A 31 4.61 23.36 -28.16
C ASN A 31 5.57 23.85 -27.05
N THR A 32 5.17 24.85 -26.27
CA THR A 32 5.98 25.46 -25.21
C THR A 32 5.10 25.85 -24.03
N LEU A 33 5.62 25.67 -22.82
CA LEU A 33 4.95 26.07 -21.59
C LEU A 33 5.66 27.27 -20.97
N SER A 34 4.89 28.22 -20.44
CA SER A 34 5.46 29.27 -19.61
C SER A 34 6.08 28.67 -18.32
N TYR A 35 6.77 29.49 -17.54
CA TYR A 35 7.24 29.05 -16.23
C TYR A 35 6.07 28.78 -15.27
N GLY A 36 5.05 29.63 -15.29
CA GLY A 36 3.82 29.46 -14.50
C GLY A 36 3.11 28.15 -14.82
N ASP A 37 2.85 27.89 -16.11
CA ASP A 37 2.17 26.66 -16.54
C ASP A 37 2.97 25.41 -16.14
N ARG A 38 4.31 25.46 -16.19
CA ARG A 38 5.17 24.36 -15.74
C ARG A 38 5.03 24.09 -14.25
N LEU A 39 4.97 25.13 -13.42
CA LEU A 39 4.79 24.95 -11.98
C LEU A 39 3.41 24.38 -11.67
N GLU A 40 2.36 24.89 -12.33
CA GLU A 40 1.00 24.37 -12.16
C GLU A 40 0.89 22.90 -12.56
N LEU A 41 1.39 22.55 -13.75
CA LEU A 41 1.38 21.16 -14.21
C LEU A 41 2.25 20.25 -13.34
N GLN A 42 3.37 20.73 -12.79
CA GLN A 42 4.15 19.96 -11.81
C GLN A 42 3.34 19.68 -10.54
N MET A 43 2.63 20.67 -10.00
CA MET A 43 1.78 20.49 -8.81
C MET A 43 0.65 19.49 -9.07
N VAL A 44 -0.06 19.63 -10.20
CA VAL A 44 -1.13 18.71 -10.57
C VAL A 44 -0.58 17.29 -10.82
N SER A 45 0.60 17.17 -11.43
CA SER A 45 1.27 15.88 -11.64
C SER A 45 1.55 15.15 -10.32
N ILE A 46 2.04 15.86 -9.30
CA ILE A 46 2.28 15.30 -7.97
C ILE A 46 0.97 14.80 -7.36
N GLN A 47 -0.10 15.60 -7.43
CA GLN A 47 -1.41 15.23 -6.88
C GLN A 47 -2.00 14.00 -7.57
N ILE A 48 -1.96 13.96 -8.91
CA ILE A 48 -2.43 12.82 -9.69
C ILE A 48 -1.63 11.56 -9.35
N PHE A 49 -0.30 11.66 -9.30
CA PHE A 49 0.56 10.52 -9.00
C PHE A 49 0.29 9.95 -7.61
N ASN A 50 0.20 10.81 -6.58
CA ASN A 50 -0.12 10.37 -5.22
C ASN A 50 -1.49 9.70 -5.16
N ARG A 51 -2.51 10.28 -5.82
CA ARG A 51 -3.85 9.70 -5.81
C ARG A 51 -3.92 8.37 -6.55
N LEU A 52 -3.25 8.25 -7.70
CA LEU A 52 -3.17 6.99 -8.44
C LEU A 52 -2.35 5.94 -7.69
N ALA A 53 -1.32 6.34 -6.95
CA ALA A 53 -0.55 5.44 -6.08
C ALA A 53 -1.43 4.88 -4.94
N GLU A 54 -2.29 5.71 -4.33
CA GLU A 54 -3.27 5.26 -3.32
C GLU A 54 -4.26 4.24 -3.91
N ILE A 55 -4.85 4.57 -5.07
CA ILE A 55 -5.82 3.67 -5.75
C ILE A 55 -5.12 2.38 -6.20
N GLY A 56 -3.94 2.50 -6.79
CA GLY A 56 -3.15 1.37 -7.28
C GLY A 56 -2.61 0.49 -6.16
N ALA A 57 -2.29 1.06 -5.00
CA ALA A 57 -1.94 0.31 -3.80
C ALA A 57 -3.11 -0.56 -3.35
N ALA A 58 -4.33 0.01 -3.31
CA ALA A 58 -5.55 -0.73 -3.00
C ALA A 58 -5.82 -1.88 -4.00
N TRP A 59 -5.44 -1.71 -5.27
CA TRP A 59 -5.60 -2.74 -6.32
C TRP A 59 -4.47 -3.78 -6.33
N LYS A 60 -3.21 -3.40 -6.05
CA LYS A 60 -2.05 -4.31 -5.98
C LYS A 60 -2.07 -5.16 -4.72
N THR A 61 -2.63 -4.66 -3.63
CA THR A 61 -3.04 -5.52 -2.52
C THR A 61 -4.30 -6.25 -2.95
N GLY A 62 -4.17 -7.29 -3.79
CA GLY A 62 -5.23 -8.30 -3.90
C GLY A 62 -5.66 -8.62 -2.47
N GLN A 63 -6.93 -8.36 -2.15
CA GLN A 63 -7.37 -8.21 -0.76
C GLN A 63 -6.92 -9.42 0.05
N VAL A 64 -5.89 -9.25 0.89
CA VAL A 64 -5.53 -10.28 1.85
C VAL A 64 -6.59 -10.20 2.93
N VAL A 65 -7.62 -11.04 2.78
CA VAL A 65 -8.69 -11.17 3.76
C VAL A 65 -8.20 -12.11 4.86
N LEU A 66 -7.98 -11.53 6.04
CA LEU A 66 -7.80 -12.30 7.26
C LEU A 66 -9.16 -12.71 7.80
N THR A 67 -9.25 -13.90 8.38
CA THR A 67 -10.45 -14.29 9.13
C THR A 67 -10.52 -13.48 10.42
N GLU A 68 -11.69 -13.47 11.07
CA GLU A 68 -11.86 -12.82 12.37
C GLU A 68 -10.85 -13.36 13.41
N ARG A 69 -10.73 -14.69 13.52
CA ARG A 69 -9.78 -15.34 14.44
C ARG A 69 -8.32 -15.06 14.11
N GLU A 70 -7.97 -15.03 12.83
CA GLU A 70 -6.63 -14.62 12.39
C GLU A 70 -6.32 -13.17 12.79
N THR A 71 -7.29 -12.28 12.64
CA THR A 71 -7.18 -10.86 12.99
C THR A 71 -7.07 -10.67 14.50
N GLU A 72 -7.87 -11.37 15.30
CA GLU A 72 -7.79 -11.37 16.76
C GLU A 72 -6.42 -11.83 17.26
N CYS A 73 -5.93 -12.98 16.79
CA CYS A 73 -4.62 -13.49 17.16
C CYS A 73 -3.51 -12.50 16.79
N LEU A 74 -3.60 -11.89 15.61
CA LEU A 74 -2.61 -10.93 15.14
C LEU A 74 -2.63 -9.61 15.93
N ARG A 75 -3.81 -9.12 16.33
CA ARG A 75 -3.95 -7.92 17.19
C ARG A 75 -3.29 -8.12 18.55
N TRP A 76 -3.54 -9.25 19.20
CA TRP A 76 -2.88 -9.54 20.48
C TRP A 76 -1.37 -9.74 20.32
N THR A 77 -0.93 -10.33 19.21
CA THR A 77 0.50 -10.41 18.87
C THR A 77 1.10 -9.01 18.71
N ALA A 78 0.40 -8.08 18.06
CA ALA A 78 0.83 -6.69 17.92
C ALA A 78 0.89 -5.95 19.27
N ALA A 79 0.00 -6.30 20.21
CA ALA A 79 0.02 -5.83 21.60
C ALA A 79 1.12 -6.50 22.46
N GLY A 80 1.97 -7.36 21.90
CA GLY A 80 3.10 -7.98 22.59
C GLY A 80 2.76 -9.26 23.36
N LYS A 81 1.58 -9.86 23.13
CA LYS A 81 1.18 -11.11 23.79
C LYS A 81 1.83 -12.35 23.17
N THR A 82 2.19 -13.29 24.04
CA THR A 82 2.68 -14.62 23.67
C THR A 82 1.53 -15.53 23.21
N SER A 83 1.83 -16.60 22.47
CA SER A 83 0.79 -17.55 22.04
C SER A 83 -0.01 -18.15 23.21
N VAL A 84 0.63 -18.32 24.37
CA VAL A 84 0.00 -18.85 25.59
C VAL A 84 -1.00 -17.85 26.15
N GLU A 85 -0.60 -16.59 26.31
CA GLU A 85 -1.51 -15.53 26.77
C GLU A 85 -2.67 -15.31 25.79
N ILE A 86 -2.40 -15.37 24.47
CA ILE A 86 -3.45 -15.24 23.45
C ILE A 86 -4.45 -16.40 23.55
N ALA A 87 -3.96 -17.62 23.78
CA ALA A 87 -4.79 -18.80 23.95
C ALA A 87 -5.72 -18.65 25.17
N GLU A 88 -5.20 -18.15 26.28
CA GLU A 88 -5.99 -17.83 27.48
C GLU A 88 -7.04 -16.75 27.20
N ILE A 89 -6.66 -15.65 26.53
CA ILE A 89 -7.56 -14.54 26.21
C ILE A 89 -8.69 -14.96 25.28
N LEU A 90 -8.41 -15.79 24.27
CA LEU A 90 -9.38 -16.17 23.24
C LEU A 90 -10.11 -17.49 23.53
N GLY A 91 -9.79 -18.18 24.62
CA GLY A 91 -10.34 -19.51 24.95
C GLY A 91 -9.96 -20.59 23.94
N LEU A 92 -8.72 -20.54 23.43
CA LEU A 92 -8.18 -21.45 22.43
C LEU A 92 -7.01 -22.27 23.01
N SER A 93 -6.54 -23.27 22.27
CA SER A 93 -5.25 -23.91 22.58
C SER A 93 -4.09 -23.09 22.00
N GLU A 94 -2.92 -23.16 22.63
CA GLU A 94 -1.70 -22.52 22.09
C GLU A 94 -1.38 -23.02 20.67
N HIS A 95 -1.63 -24.31 20.40
CA HIS A 95 -1.48 -24.91 19.07
C HIS A 95 -2.41 -24.24 18.05
N THR A 96 -3.66 -23.98 18.41
CA THR A 96 -4.64 -23.30 17.55
C THR A 96 -4.22 -21.85 17.25
N VAL A 97 -3.72 -21.12 18.26
CA VAL A 97 -3.19 -19.76 18.06
C VAL A 97 -1.98 -19.79 17.13
N ASN A 98 -1.04 -20.70 17.36
CA ASN A 98 0.13 -20.89 16.50
C ASN A 98 -0.28 -21.23 15.06
N HIS A 99 -1.34 -22.02 14.87
CA HIS A 99 -1.92 -22.30 13.57
C HIS A 99 -2.42 -21.02 12.88
N TYR A 100 -3.25 -20.21 13.54
CA TYR A 100 -3.73 -18.94 12.99
C TYR A 100 -2.59 -17.98 12.64
N LEU A 101 -1.60 -17.83 13.52
CA LEU A 101 -0.45 -16.94 13.24
C LEU A 101 0.40 -17.43 12.06
N ASN A 102 0.54 -18.73 11.87
CA ASN A 102 1.21 -19.30 10.70
C ASN A 102 0.41 -19.04 9.41
N GLN A 103 -0.93 -19.17 9.46
CA GLN A 103 -1.81 -18.83 8.35
C GLN A 103 -1.67 -17.36 7.96
N VAL A 104 -1.69 -16.45 8.94
CA VAL A 104 -1.49 -15.00 8.73
C VAL A 104 -0.12 -14.72 8.12
N THR A 105 0.94 -15.33 8.67
CA THR A 105 2.31 -15.15 8.18
C THR A 105 2.41 -15.55 6.70
N ARG A 106 1.79 -16.67 6.32
CA ARG A 106 1.71 -17.11 4.92
C ARG A 106 0.89 -16.17 4.05
N LYS A 107 -0.32 -15.78 4.48
CA LYS A 107 -1.22 -14.87 3.77
C LYS A 107 -0.59 -13.49 3.49
N LEU A 108 0.23 -13.01 4.43
CA LEU A 108 0.96 -11.75 4.30
C LEU A 108 2.34 -11.90 3.65
N THR A 109 2.71 -13.12 3.23
CA THR A 109 4.00 -13.44 2.62
C THR A 109 5.16 -12.99 3.52
N ALA A 110 5.00 -13.12 4.84
CA ALA A 110 5.96 -12.72 5.85
C ALA A 110 6.90 -13.88 6.21
N VAL A 111 8.12 -13.57 6.63
CA VAL A 111 9.11 -14.56 7.07
C VAL A 111 8.96 -14.91 8.56
N ASN A 112 8.32 -14.05 9.34
CA ASN A 112 8.04 -14.27 10.75
C ASN A 112 6.82 -13.45 11.22
N ARG A 113 6.39 -13.72 12.45
CA ARG A 113 5.22 -13.09 13.08
C ARG A 113 5.36 -11.58 13.23
N THR A 114 6.54 -11.10 13.60
CA THR A 114 6.83 -9.66 13.73
C THR A 114 6.68 -8.95 12.39
N GLN A 115 7.22 -9.53 11.32
CA GLN A 115 7.06 -8.99 9.97
C GLN A 115 5.60 -9.07 9.51
N ALA A 116 4.87 -10.13 9.90
CA ALA A 116 3.43 -10.24 9.62
C ALA A 116 2.64 -9.08 10.28
N VAL A 117 2.93 -8.75 11.55
CA VAL A 117 2.34 -7.59 12.25
C VAL A 117 2.65 -6.29 11.50
N VAL A 118 3.92 -6.03 11.18
CA VAL A 118 4.32 -4.81 10.46
C VAL A 118 3.62 -4.70 9.10
N LYS A 119 3.52 -5.80 8.34
CA LYS A 119 2.82 -5.82 7.06
C LYS A 119 1.32 -5.59 7.22
N ALA A 120 0.70 -6.14 8.26
CA ALA A 120 -0.72 -5.97 8.52
C ALA A 120 -1.06 -4.52 8.88
N ILE A 121 -0.24 -3.85 9.70
CA ILE A 121 -0.37 -2.43 10.02
C ILE A 121 -0.20 -1.57 8.76
N ARG A 122 0.85 -1.81 7.96
CA ARG A 122 1.09 -1.08 6.70
C ARG A 122 -0.03 -1.22 5.67
N ARG A 123 -0.79 -2.32 5.75
CA ARG A 123 -1.94 -2.60 4.88
C ARG A 123 -3.28 -2.20 5.50
N GLY A 124 -3.30 -1.63 6.71
CA GLY A 124 -4.52 -1.25 7.41
C GLY A 124 -5.42 -2.42 7.82
N LEU A 125 -4.86 -3.63 7.96
CA LEU A 125 -5.62 -4.83 8.36
C LEU A 125 -5.85 -4.90 9.88
N ILE A 126 -4.96 -4.27 10.66
CA ILE A 126 -5.04 -4.12 12.11
C ILE A 126 -4.54 -2.71 12.48
N ALA A 127 -4.98 -2.21 13.65
CA ALA A 127 -4.61 -0.92 14.21
C ALA A 127 -3.77 -1.11 15.47
#